data_AF-A0ABD3SLM2-F1
#
_entry.id   AF-A0ABD3SLM2-F1
#
_cell.length_a   1.000
_cell.length_b   1.000
_cell.length_c   1.000
_cell.angle_alpha   90.00
_cell.angle_beta   90.00
_cell.angle_gamma   90.00
#
_symmetry.space_group_name_H-M   'P 1'
#
loop_
_entity.id
_entity.type
_entity.pdbx_description
1 polymer ?
#
loop_
_entity_poly.entity_id
_entity_poly.type
_entity_poly.pdbx_seq_one_letter_code
_entity_poly.pdbx_strand_id
1 'polypeptide(L)'
;MGKRIVIIFDFDRTLIDDDSDRWVITNMGMTQLYNQLRPTLPWNSLMDRLLEELHIQGKTVNDVGECLKRMPLHPELISVIRLAHSLGCDLKVVSDSNMFYIKTILEHHGIYNCFSEIITNPAVVEDSGRLKIFPYHDAASTHSCDLCPPNLCKGRVIEQIQASISESGSEKLIYVGDGRNDFCPTLKLGAGDCVLPRKDFPLHDRILKNSQLVKAKVYVWGDGEELARILLELINNNSNEDKTQ
;
A
#
# COMPACT_ATOMS: atom_id res chain seq x y z
N MET A 1 -13.04 -5.99 -26.54
CA MET A 1 -13.22 -6.09 -25.08
C MET A 1 -12.11 -5.24 -24.49
N GLY A 2 -12.47 -4.18 -23.76
CA GLY A 2 -11.51 -3.15 -23.39
C GLY A 2 -10.39 -3.63 -22.49
N LYS A 3 -9.24 -2.97 -22.52
CA LYS A 3 -8.08 -3.32 -21.68
C LYS A 3 -8.42 -3.10 -20.20
N ARG A 4 -8.51 -4.14 -19.36
CA ARG A 4 -8.85 -3.97 -17.93
C ARG A 4 -7.71 -3.25 -17.22
N ILE A 5 -8.04 -2.28 -16.37
CA ILE A 5 -7.04 -1.56 -15.56
C ILE A 5 -6.94 -2.23 -14.20
N VAL A 6 -5.71 -2.49 -13.75
CA VAL A 6 -5.42 -2.89 -12.38
C VAL A 6 -4.63 -1.78 -11.71
N ILE A 7 -5.18 -1.23 -10.62
CA ILE A 7 -4.55 -0.17 -9.86
C ILE A 7 -4.10 -0.74 -8.52
N ILE A 8 -2.80 -0.66 -8.27
CA ILE A 8 -2.14 -1.26 -7.13
C ILE A 8 -1.54 -0.13 -6.29
N PHE A 9 -2.03 -0.01 -5.08
CA PHE A 9 -1.64 1.05 -4.16
C PHE A 9 -0.70 0.51 -3.08
N ASP A 10 0.38 1.22 -2.82
CA ASP A 10 0.90 1.28 -1.46
C ASP A 10 -0.11 1.99 -0.54
N PHE A 11 0.04 1.83 0.77
CA PHE A 11 -0.92 2.34 1.74
C PHE A 11 -0.42 3.61 2.45
N ASP A 12 0.58 3.45 3.32
CA ASP A 12 1.16 4.54 4.11
C ASP A 12 1.74 5.62 3.21
N ARG A 13 1.45 6.89 3.49
CA ARG A 13 1.88 8.04 2.69
C ARG A 13 1.52 7.96 1.20
N THR A 14 0.60 7.07 0.83
CA THR A 14 0.11 6.87 -0.53
C THR A 14 -1.41 6.98 -0.59
N LEU A 15 -2.14 6.01 -0.03
CA LEU A 15 -3.60 6.10 0.12
C LEU A 15 -3.98 7.02 1.29
N ILE A 16 -3.22 6.95 2.37
CA ILE A 16 -3.30 7.86 3.51
C ILE A 16 -2.13 8.83 3.50
N ASP A 17 -2.29 10.03 4.05
CA ASP A 17 -1.25 11.05 4.00
C ASP A 17 -0.13 10.88 5.06
N ASP A 18 -0.34 10.01 6.05
CA ASP A 18 0.63 9.72 7.12
C ASP A 18 1.02 8.22 7.11
N ASP A 19 1.86 7.85 8.06
CA ASP A 19 2.29 6.48 8.33
C ASP A 19 1.45 5.91 9.49
N SER A 20 0.76 4.80 9.23
CA SER A 20 -0.20 4.16 10.14
C SER A 20 0.46 3.64 11.43
N ASP A 21 1.68 3.10 11.34
CA ASP A 21 2.47 2.69 12.49
C ASP A 21 2.83 3.90 13.36
N ARG A 22 3.40 4.95 12.76
CA ARG A 22 3.72 6.21 13.43
C ARG A 22 2.49 6.84 14.07
N TRP A 23 1.34 6.79 13.39
CA TRP A 23 0.08 7.33 13.88
C TRP A 23 -0.32 6.67 15.19
N VAL A 24 -0.35 5.32 15.23
CA VAL A 24 -0.66 4.56 16.44
C VAL A 24 0.38 4.81 17.53
N ILE A 25 1.68 4.75 17.19
CA ILE A 25 2.77 4.98 18.16
C ILE A 25 2.62 6.33 18.85
N THR A 26 2.37 7.39 18.08
CA THR A 26 2.29 8.75 18.60
C THR A 26 1.02 8.95 19.42
N ASN A 27 -0.12 8.54 18.89
CA ASN A 27 -1.42 8.77 19.52
C ASN A 27 -1.69 7.87 20.73
N MET A 28 -0.97 6.75 20.86
CA MET A 28 -1.07 5.84 22.00
C MET A 28 0.12 5.94 22.97
N GLY A 29 0.97 6.97 22.82
CA GLY A 29 2.00 7.30 23.80
C GLY A 29 3.24 6.39 23.78
N MET A 30 3.50 5.69 22.68
CA MET A 30 4.61 4.72 22.55
C MET A 30 5.90 5.31 22.00
N THR A 31 5.94 6.62 21.70
CA THR A 31 7.09 7.27 21.04
C THR A 31 8.42 7.05 21.76
N GLN A 32 8.44 7.11 23.10
CA GLN A 32 9.67 6.91 23.87
C GLN A 32 10.20 5.49 23.71
N LEU A 33 9.33 4.48 23.86
CA LEU A 33 9.71 3.08 23.73
C LEU A 33 10.11 2.73 22.29
N TYR A 34 9.38 3.26 21.30
CA TYR A 34 9.74 3.13 19.89
C TYR A 34 11.18 3.62 19.64
N ASN A 35 11.53 4.82 20.12
CA ASN A 35 12.87 5.38 19.94
C ASN A 35 13.97 4.53 20.61
N GLN A 36 13.66 3.90 21.75
CA GLN A 36 14.59 3.01 22.45
C GLN A 36 14.83 1.69 21.70
N LEU A 37 13.77 1.10 21.12
CA LEU A 37 13.82 -0.22 20.48
C LEU A 37 14.16 -0.16 18.99
N ARG A 38 13.95 0.98 18.32
CA ARG A 38 14.19 1.15 16.88
C ARG A 38 15.59 0.74 16.40
N PRO A 39 16.68 0.99 17.14
CA PRO A 39 18.03 0.58 16.72
C PRO A 39 18.27 -0.94 16.82
N THR A 40 17.47 -1.67 17.59
CA THR A 40 17.76 -3.06 17.96
C THR A 40 16.87 -4.09 17.26
N LEU A 41 15.70 -3.67 16.75
CA LEU A 41 14.72 -4.59 16.16
C LEU A 41 14.45 -4.28 14.68
N PRO A 42 14.27 -5.32 13.84
CA PRO A 42 13.66 -5.17 12.52
C PRO A 42 12.27 -4.53 12.62
N TRP A 43 11.83 -3.82 11.58
CA TRP A 43 10.59 -3.02 11.61
C TRP A 43 9.35 -3.83 12.04
N ASN A 44 9.07 -4.96 11.39
CA ASN A 44 7.89 -5.78 11.69
C ASN A 44 7.91 -6.30 13.15
N SER A 45 9.05 -6.81 13.62
CA SER A 45 9.22 -7.26 15.02
C SER A 45 9.12 -6.11 16.03
N LEU A 46 9.60 -4.91 15.66
CA LEU A 46 9.45 -3.71 16.47
C LEU A 46 7.98 -3.34 16.64
N MET A 47 7.21 -3.30 15.54
CA MET A 47 5.79 -2.97 15.58
C MET A 47 4.99 -4.00 16.39
N ASP A 48 5.28 -5.30 16.22
CA ASP A 48 4.64 -6.35 17.04
C ASP A 48 4.96 -6.19 18.55
N ARG A 49 6.20 -5.83 18.88
CA ARG A 49 6.61 -5.57 20.26
C ARG A 49 5.92 -4.33 20.85
N LEU A 50 5.67 -3.30 20.06
CA LEU A 50 4.95 -2.11 20.54
C LEU A 50 3.46 -2.41 20.77
N LEU A 51 2.86 -3.27 19.94
CA LEU A 51 1.50 -3.77 20.16
C LEU A 51 1.40 -4.66 21.42
N GLU A 52 2.42 -5.47 21.70
CA GLU A 52 2.55 -6.21 22.96
C GLU A 52 2.55 -5.26 24.17
N GLU A 53 3.36 -4.20 24.12
CA GLU A 53 3.45 -3.23 25.20
C GLU A 53 2.12 -2.51 25.43
N LEU A 54 1.44 -2.09 24.34
CA LEU A 54 0.11 -1.48 24.44
C LEU A 54 -0.86 -2.39 25.18
N HIS A 55 -0.85 -3.68 24.86
CA HIS A 55 -1.68 -4.67 25.53
C HIS A 55 -1.30 -4.82 27.02
N ILE A 56 -0.01 -4.89 27.36
CA ILE A 56 0.48 -4.94 28.76
C ILE A 56 0.01 -3.71 29.55
N GLN A 57 -0.05 -2.53 28.91
CA GLN A 57 -0.55 -1.30 29.50
C GLN A 57 -2.09 -1.21 29.55
N GLY A 58 -2.79 -2.29 29.20
CA GLY A 58 -4.25 -2.39 29.26
C GLY A 58 -4.99 -1.73 28.08
N LYS A 59 -4.28 -1.38 26.99
CA LYS A 59 -4.94 -0.93 25.75
C LYS A 59 -5.54 -2.12 25.03
N THR A 60 -6.78 -1.95 24.59
CA THR A 60 -7.53 -2.97 23.86
C THR A 60 -7.33 -2.82 22.35
N VAL A 61 -7.60 -3.88 21.59
CA VAL A 61 -7.67 -3.81 20.12
C VAL A 61 -8.68 -2.76 19.65
N ASN A 62 -9.76 -2.57 20.40
CA ASN A 62 -10.74 -1.52 20.09
C ASN A 62 -10.14 -0.11 20.24
N ASP A 63 -9.30 0.13 21.25
CA ASP A 63 -8.61 1.43 21.40
C ASP A 63 -7.67 1.72 20.21
N VAL A 64 -6.96 0.69 19.73
CA VAL A 64 -6.13 0.79 18.52
C VAL A 64 -7.02 1.09 17.31
N GLY A 65 -8.15 0.40 17.18
CA GLY A 65 -9.13 0.62 16.11
C GLY A 65 -9.69 2.04 16.10
N GLU A 66 -10.15 2.56 17.24
CA GLU A 66 -10.63 3.94 17.38
C GLU A 66 -9.53 4.96 17.08
N CYS A 67 -8.28 4.66 17.44
CA CYS A 67 -7.15 5.50 17.07
C CYS A 67 -6.98 5.58 15.54
N LEU A 68 -7.04 4.45 14.85
CA LEU A 68 -6.88 4.35 13.39
C LEU A 68 -8.03 5.00 12.61
N LYS A 69 -9.27 4.92 13.11
CA LYS A 69 -10.44 5.57 12.48
C LYS A 69 -10.28 7.08 12.34
N ARG A 70 -9.46 7.71 13.20
CA ARG A 70 -9.18 9.16 13.10
C ARG A 70 -8.18 9.53 12.00
N MET A 71 -7.59 8.54 11.32
CA MET A 71 -6.59 8.82 10.30
C MET A 71 -7.25 9.37 9.03
N PRO A 72 -6.81 10.54 8.53
CA PRO A 72 -7.43 11.18 7.39
C PRO A 72 -7.13 10.43 6.09
N LEU A 73 -8.11 10.45 5.19
CA LEU A 73 -7.98 10.02 3.80
C LEU A 73 -8.56 11.13 2.92
N HIS A 74 -7.83 11.51 1.86
CA HIS A 74 -8.24 12.64 1.03
C HIS A 74 -9.61 12.40 0.36
N PRO A 75 -10.61 13.28 0.53
CA PRO A 75 -11.98 13.04 0.03
C PRO A 75 -12.07 12.83 -1.49
N GLU A 76 -11.22 13.52 -2.26
CA GLU A 76 -11.19 13.31 -3.71
C GLU A 76 -10.63 11.95 -4.09
N LEU A 77 -9.64 11.45 -3.34
CA LEU A 77 -9.08 10.12 -3.56
C LEU A 77 -10.12 9.04 -3.23
N ILE A 78 -10.90 9.19 -2.16
CA ILE A 78 -12.07 8.34 -1.87
C ILE A 78 -13.02 8.30 -3.07
N SER A 79 -13.33 9.48 -3.63
CA SER A 79 -14.27 9.61 -4.74
C SER A 79 -13.76 8.92 -6.01
N VAL A 80 -12.47 9.09 -6.33
CA VAL A 80 -11.83 8.45 -7.48
C VAL A 80 -11.70 6.94 -7.30
N ILE A 81 -11.41 6.43 -6.11
CA ILE A 81 -11.40 4.98 -5.80
C ILE A 81 -12.78 4.37 -6.07
N ARG A 82 -13.85 4.99 -5.58
CA ARG A 82 -15.22 4.53 -5.82
C ARG A 82 -15.58 4.54 -7.30
N LEU A 83 -15.21 5.61 -8.00
CA LEU A 83 -15.43 5.72 -9.44
C LEU A 83 -14.68 4.63 -10.20
N ALA A 84 -13.38 4.45 -9.93
CA ALA A 84 -12.55 3.44 -10.57
C ALA A 84 -13.15 2.04 -10.40
N HIS A 85 -13.59 1.70 -9.18
CA HIS A 85 -14.30 0.45 -8.91
C HIS A 85 -15.60 0.35 -9.72
N SER A 86 -16.44 1.39 -9.74
CA SER A 86 -17.71 1.38 -10.49
C SER A 86 -17.53 1.23 -12.01
N LEU A 87 -16.36 1.65 -12.52
CA LEU A 87 -15.96 1.49 -13.93
C LEU A 87 -15.31 0.13 -14.22
N GLY A 88 -15.22 -0.77 -13.22
CA GLY A 88 -14.69 -2.12 -13.38
C GLY A 88 -13.17 -2.23 -13.29
N CYS A 89 -12.47 -1.19 -12.81
CA CYS A 89 -11.05 -1.32 -12.49
C CYS A 89 -10.86 -2.33 -11.35
N ASP A 90 -9.80 -3.12 -11.43
CA ASP A 90 -9.38 -4.00 -10.34
C ASP A 90 -8.47 -3.23 -9.38
N LEU A 91 -8.90 -2.99 -8.15
CA LEU A 91 -8.14 -2.21 -7.17
C LEU A 91 -7.53 -3.15 -6.13
N LYS A 92 -6.23 -2.99 -5.85
CA LYS A 92 -5.48 -3.80 -4.89
C LYS A 92 -4.62 -2.94 -4.00
N VAL A 93 -4.32 -3.43 -2.80
CA VAL A 93 -3.32 -2.84 -1.90
C VAL A 93 -2.15 -3.79 -1.73
N VAL A 94 -0.92 -3.27 -1.81
CA VAL A 94 0.32 -3.99 -1.48
C VAL A 94 1.15 -3.13 -0.54
N SER A 95 1.15 -3.47 0.75
CA SER A 95 1.68 -2.58 1.80
C SER A 95 2.44 -3.33 2.91
N ASP A 96 3.50 -2.69 3.39
CA ASP A 96 4.28 -3.11 4.56
C ASP A 96 3.63 -2.78 5.91
N SER A 97 2.42 -2.17 5.92
CA SER A 97 1.56 -2.07 7.10
C SER A 97 1.05 -3.46 7.52
N ASN A 98 -0.12 -3.56 8.15
CA ASN A 98 -0.74 -4.82 8.51
C ASN A 98 -2.24 -4.85 8.21
N MET A 99 -2.79 -6.07 8.09
CA MET A 99 -4.18 -6.30 7.71
C MET A 99 -5.19 -5.62 8.65
N PHE A 100 -4.95 -5.64 9.97
CA PHE A 100 -5.87 -5.01 10.93
C PHE A 100 -5.94 -3.49 10.70
N TYR A 101 -4.79 -2.84 10.47
CA TYR A 101 -4.73 -1.40 10.26
C TYR A 101 -5.45 -1.00 8.97
N ILE A 102 -5.01 -1.57 7.85
CA ILE A 102 -5.54 -1.24 6.52
C ILE A 102 -7.05 -1.45 6.49
N LYS A 103 -7.52 -2.63 6.95
CA LYS A 103 -8.95 -2.95 6.98
C LYS A 103 -9.73 -1.94 7.80
N THR A 104 -9.30 -1.64 9.03
CA THR A 104 -10.00 -0.72 9.92
C THR A 104 -10.18 0.67 9.29
N ILE A 105 -9.13 1.19 8.66
CA ILE A 105 -9.16 2.53 8.04
C ILE A 105 -10.06 2.53 6.80
N LEU A 106 -9.90 1.54 5.91
CA LEU A 106 -10.69 1.46 4.68
C LEU A 106 -12.18 1.21 4.95
N GLU A 107 -12.52 0.42 5.99
CA GLU A 107 -13.90 0.21 6.43
C GLU A 107 -14.50 1.49 6.99
N HIS A 108 -13.75 2.23 7.81
CA HIS A 108 -14.19 3.52 8.35
C HIS A 108 -14.53 4.53 7.25
N HIS A 109 -13.70 4.61 6.21
CA HIS A 109 -13.92 5.49 5.07
C HIS A 109 -14.90 4.92 4.02
N GLY A 110 -15.41 3.72 4.23
CA GLY A 110 -16.40 3.08 3.35
C GLY A 110 -15.89 2.80 1.95
N ILE A 111 -14.62 2.39 1.82
CA ILE A 111 -13.97 2.01 0.55
C ILE A 111 -13.29 0.65 0.58
N TYR A 112 -13.35 -0.07 1.70
CA TYR A 112 -12.77 -1.43 1.81
C TYR A 112 -13.24 -2.37 0.69
N ASN A 113 -14.56 -2.39 0.43
CA ASN A 113 -15.15 -3.25 -0.60
C ASN A 113 -14.81 -2.82 -2.04
N CYS A 114 -14.12 -1.69 -2.24
CA CYS A 114 -13.62 -1.31 -3.56
C CYS A 114 -12.37 -2.09 -3.97
N PHE A 115 -11.66 -2.69 -3.00
CA PHE A 115 -10.44 -3.44 -3.24
C PHE A 115 -10.76 -4.93 -3.35
N SER A 116 -10.31 -5.56 -4.43
CA SER A 116 -10.47 -7.01 -4.61
C SER A 116 -9.51 -7.80 -3.73
N GLU A 117 -8.38 -7.19 -3.36
CA GLU A 117 -7.32 -7.86 -2.63
C GLU A 117 -6.43 -6.87 -1.86
N ILE A 118 -6.03 -7.28 -0.65
CA ILE A 118 -5.08 -6.56 0.20
C ILE A 118 -3.96 -7.53 0.56
N ILE A 119 -2.77 -7.29 0.03
CA ILE A 119 -1.56 -8.09 0.28
C ILE A 119 -0.67 -7.32 1.25
N THR A 120 -0.56 -7.82 2.47
CA THR A 120 0.12 -7.12 3.57
C THR A 120 0.53 -8.10 4.67
N ASN A 121 1.22 -7.62 5.70
CA ASN A 121 1.56 -8.40 6.88
C ASN A 121 0.27 -8.89 7.59
N PRO A 122 0.11 -10.20 7.84
CA PRO A 122 -1.04 -10.72 8.57
C PRO A 122 -1.14 -10.15 9.98
N ALA A 123 -2.37 -10.05 10.48
CA ALA A 123 -2.66 -9.62 11.84
C ALA A 123 -3.73 -10.53 12.46
N VAL A 124 -3.55 -10.92 13.71
CA VAL A 124 -4.48 -11.77 14.48
C VAL A 124 -4.69 -11.16 15.86
N VAL A 125 -5.93 -11.21 16.34
CA VAL A 125 -6.23 -10.94 17.75
C VAL A 125 -6.15 -12.27 18.49
N GLU A 126 -5.18 -12.41 19.39
CA GLU A 126 -5.02 -13.60 20.22
C GLU A 126 -6.15 -13.70 21.26
N ASP A 127 -6.34 -14.89 21.85
CA ASP A 127 -7.35 -15.13 22.91
C ASP A 127 -7.15 -14.21 24.14
N SER A 128 -5.93 -13.75 24.37
CA SER A 128 -5.58 -12.76 25.39
C SER A 128 -6.14 -11.36 25.12
N GLY A 129 -6.59 -11.09 23.88
CA GLY A 129 -6.98 -9.76 23.41
C GLY A 129 -5.80 -8.92 22.89
N ARG A 130 -4.60 -9.50 22.75
CA ARG A 130 -3.46 -8.82 22.12
C ARG A 130 -3.62 -8.83 20.60
N LEU A 131 -3.38 -7.69 19.95
CA LEU A 131 -3.16 -7.65 18.50
C LEU A 131 -1.73 -8.06 18.19
N LYS A 132 -1.55 -9.08 17.35
CA LYS A 132 -0.27 -9.62 16.93
C LYS A 132 -0.14 -9.55 15.42
N ILE A 133 1.05 -9.17 14.94
CA ILE A 133 1.34 -9.08 13.50
C ILE A 133 2.47 -10.03 13.12
N PHE A 134 2.46 -10.46 11.86
CA PHE A 134 3.40 -11.43 11.32
C PHE A 134 3.99 -10.90 10.01
N PRO A 135 5.22 -11.29 9.62
CA PRO A 135 5.70 -10.98 8.29
C PRO A 135 4.89 -11.74 7.23
N TYR A 136 4.62 -11.11 6.08
CA TYR A 136 3.98 -11.78 4.94
C TYR A 136 4.84 -12.91 4.37
N HIS A 137 6.14 -12.66 4.22
CA HIS A 137 7.14 -13.69 3.95
C HIS A 137 7.65 -14.27 5.27
N ASP A 138 7.17 -15.46 5.60
CA ASP A 138 7.63 -16.21 6.77
C ASP A 138 9.01 -16.87 6.53
N ALA A 139 9.50 -17.58 7.54
CA ALA A 139 10.79 -18.28 7.46
C ALA A 139 10.86 -19.34 6.34
N ALA A 140 9.72 -19.85 5.87
CA ALA A 140 9.65 -20.82 4.78
C ALA A 140 9.59 -20.16 3.40
N SER A 141 9.25 -18.87 3.33
CA SER A 141 9.03 -18.10 2.10
C SER A 141 9.90 -16.84 2.00
N THR A 142 11.04 -16.83 2.69
CA THR A 142 12.04 -15.76 2.61
C THR A 142 12.44 -15.44 1.16
N HIS A 143 12.82 -14.20 0.90
CA HIS A 143 13.30 -13.75 -0.41
C HIS A 143 14.70 -13.15 -0.33
N SER A 144 15.42 -13.18 -1.44
CA SER A 144 16.76 -12.59 -1.62
C SER A 144 16.73 -11.19 -2.24
N CYS A 145 15.58 -10.52 -2.25
CA CYS A 145 15.47 -9.15 -2.79
C CYS A 145 16.12 -8.12 -1.86
N ASP A 146 17.13 -7.40 -2.38
CA ASP A 146 17.83 -6.32 -1.65
C ASP A 146 17.09 -4.97 -1.67
N LEU A 147 15.97 -4.87 -2.39
CA LEU A 147 15.18 -3.63 -2.51
C LEU A 147 14.01 -3.56 -1.53
N CYS A 148 13.64 -4.69 -0.94
CA CYS A 148 12.48 -4.83 -0.06
C CYS A 148 12.91 -5.25 1.34
N PRO A 149 12.16 -4.88 2.39
CA PRO A 149 12.41 -5.39 3.72
C PRO A 149 12.10 -6.91 3.78
N PRO A 150 12.66 -7.65 4.75
CA PRO A 150 12.51 -9.11 4.81
C PRO A 150 11.07 -9.62 4.94
N ASN A 151 10.15 -8.80 5.45
CA ASN A 151 8.77 -9.19 5.73
C ASN A 151 7.88 -9.22 4.48
N LEU A 152 8.15 -8.43 3.45
CA LEU A 152 7.30 -8.35 2.25
C LEU A 152 8.10 -7.84 1.04
N CYS A 153 8.15 -8.65 -0.02
CA CYS A 153 8.71 -8.24 -1.30
C CYS A 153 7.60 -7.85 -2.27
N LYS A 154 7.32 -6.54 -2.34
CA LYS A 154 6.29 -6.01 -3.23
C LYS A 154 6.54 -6.36 -4.70
N GLY A 155 7.80 -6.43 -5.15
CA GLY A 155 8.11 -6.85 -6.52
C GLY A 155 7.69 -8.29 -6.84
N ARG A 156 7.86 -9.24 -5.91
CA ARG A 156 7.37 -10.62 -6.10
C ARG A 156 5.84 -10.67 -6.14
N VAL A 157 5.18 -9.85 -5.32
CA VAL A 157 3.72 -9.71 -5.35
C VAL A 157 3.24 -9.19 -6.71
N ILE A 158 3.91 -8.18 -7.30
CA ILE A 158 3.56 -7.70 -8.65
C ILE A 158 3.75 -8.79 -9.70
N GLU A 159 4.82 -9.58 -9.64
CA GLU A 159 5.03 -10.70 -10.56
C GLU A 159 3.92 -11.76 -10.45
N GLN A 160 3.45 -12.05 -9.23
CA GLN A 160 2.33 -12.96 -8.99
C GLN A 160 1.01 -12.41 -9.55
N ILE A 161 0.75 -11.11 -9.33
CA ILE A 161 -0.41 -10.42 -9.90
C ILE A 161 -0.37 -10.48 -11.44
N GLN A 162 0.77 -10.15 -12.05
CA GLN A 162 0.97 -10.23 -13.51
C GLN A 162 0.73 -11.64 -14.05
N ALA A 163 1.19 -12.68 -13.34
CA ALA A 163 0.96 -14.07 -13.75
C ALA A 163 -0.53 -14.43 -13.73
N SER A 164 -1.27 -14.04 -12.69
CA SER A 164 -2.72 -14.28 -12.60
C SER A 164 -3.54 -13.54 -13.67
N ILE A 165 -3.06 -12.35 -14.05
CA ILE A 165 -3.70 -11.49 -15.04
C ILE A 165 -3.49 -12.00 -16.47
N SER A 166 -2.28 -12.49 -16.78
CA SER A 166 -1.90 -12.93 -18.13
C SER A 166 -2.76 -14.09 -18.64
N GLU A 167 -3.42 -14.84 -17.75
CA GLU A 167 -4.39 -15.87 -18.09
C GLU A 167 -5.75 -15.31 -18.55
N SER A 168 -6.04 -14.04 -18.25
CA SER A 168 -7.34 -13.38 -18.45
C SER A 168 -7.38 -12.30 -19.55
N GLY A 169 -6.23 -11.81 -20.04
CA GLY A 169 -6.15 -10.88 -21.17
C GLY A 169 -5.07 -9.80 -21.07
N SER A 170 -5.15 -8.78 -21.94
CA SER A 170 -4.29 -7.58 -21.90
C SER A 170 -4.80 -6.63 -20.83
N GLU A 171 -4.00 -6.36 -19.81
CA GLU A 171 -4.33 -5.43 -18.74
C GLU A 171 -3.25 -4.35 -18.58
N LYS A 172 -3.66 -3.18 -18.08
CA LYS A 172 -2.75 -2.06 -17.83
C LYS A 172 -2.55 -1.95 -16.33
N LEU A 173 -1.31 -2.07 -15.87
CA LEU A 173 -0.99 -1.87 -14.47
C LEU A 173 -0.72 -0.39 -14.19
N ILE A 174 -1.29 0.10 -13.09
CA ILE A 174 -0.99 1.40 -12.51
C ILE A 174 -0.52 1.15 -11.08
N TYR A 175 0.76 1.38 -10.81
CA TYR A 175 1.31 1.26 -9.46
C TYR A 175 1.45 2.64 -8.83
N VAL A 176 0.98 2.81 -7.60
CA VAL A 176 1.05 4.07 -6.84
C VAL A 176 1.83 3.84 -5.55
N GLY A 177 2.83 4.68 -5.26
CA GLY A 177 3.63 4.52 -4.03
C GLY A 177 4.52 5.74 -3.72
N ASP A 178 5.14 5.73 -2.55
CA ASP A 178 6.02 6.80 -2.06
C ASP A 178 7.42 6.29 -1.64
N GLY A 179 7.50 5.04 -1.20
CA GLY A 179 8.59 4.53 -0.37
C GLY A 179 9.78 3.93 -1.12
N ARG A 180 10.83 3.57 -0.37
CA ARG A 180 12.02 2.91 -0.94
C ARG A 180 11.71 1.50 -1.45
N ASN A 181 10.86 0.79 -0.70
CA ASN A 181 10.33 -0.55 -0.96
C ASN A 181 9.47 -0.61 -2.23
N ASP A 182 8.96 0.53 -2.70
CA ASP A 182 8.15 0.62 -3.92
C ASP A 182 8.98 0.70 -5.21
N PHE A 183 10.30 0.83 -5.09
CA PHE A 183 11.17 0.79 -6.27
C PHE A 183 11.25 -0.62 -6.86
N CYS A 184 11.20 -1.66 -6.02
CA CYS A 184 11.18 -3.05 -6.48
C CYS A 184 10.01 -3.37 -7.42
N PRO A 185 8.74 -3.10 -7.05
CA PRO A 185 7.60 -3.32 -7.95
C PRO A 185 7.65 -2.43 -9.18
N THR A 186 8.17 -1.21 -9.08
CA THR A 186 8.35 -0.31 -10.24
C THR A 186 9.18 -0.94 -11.37
N LEU A 187 10.23 -1.70 -11.02
CA LEU A 187 11.10 -2.39 -11.99
C LEU A 187 10.42 -3.56 -12.71
N LYS A 188 9.27 -4.02 -12.22
CA LYS A 188 8.50 -5.13 -12.79
C LYS A 188 7.48 -4.68 -13.83
N LEU A 189 7.21 -3.38 -13.88
CA LEU A 189 6.24 -2.78 -14.80
C LEU A 189 6.80 -2.69 -16.24
N GLY A 190 5.94 -2.91 -17.22
CA GLY A 190 6.25 -2.84 -18.64
C GLY A 190 6.02 -1.45 -19.25
N ALA A 191 6.35 -1.30 -20.53
CA ALA A 191 6.22 -0.01 -21.25
C ALA A 191 4.76 0.48 -21.44
N GLY A 192 3.79 -0.42 -21.32
CA GLY A 192 2.36 -0.09 -21.36
C GLY A 192 1.78 0.32 -20.00
N ASP A 193 2.54 0.15 -18.92
CA ASP A 193 2.10 0.38 -17.55
C ASP A 193 2.44 1.79 -17.08
N CYS A 194 1.93 2.16 -15.91
CA CYS A 194 2.16 3.45 -15.26
C CYS A 194 2.68 3.25 -13.85
N VAL A 195 3.60 4.12 -13.43
CA VAL A 195 4.02 4.27 -12.03
C VAL A 195 3.77 5.71 -11.60
N LEU A 196 3.15 5.88 -10.43
CA LEU A 196 2.76 7.15 -9.86
C LEU A 196 3.53 7.37 -8.55
N PRO A 197 4.78 7.87 -8.60
CA PRO A 197 5.56 8.15 -7.40
C PRO A 197 5.15 9.46 -6.74
N ARG A 198 5.04 9.45 -5.40
CA ARG A 198 4.84 10.67 -4.63
C ARG A 198 6.06 11.59 -4.75
N LYS A 199 5.82 12.85 -5.10
CA LYS A 199 6.83 13.88 -5.30
C LYS A 199 7.63 14.10 -4.03
N ASP A 200 8.95 14.18 -4.18
CA ASP A 200 9.91 14.41 -3.09
C ASP A 200 9.96 13.30 -2.02
N PHE A 201 9.36 12.13 -2.30
CA PHE A 201 9.50 10.92 -1.48
C PHE A 201 10.52 9.94 -2.09
N PRO A 202 11.01 8.95 -1.31
CA PRO A 202 12.12 8.10 -1.74
C PRO A 202 11.93 7.34 -3.06
N LEU A 203 10.70 6.98 -3.44
CA LEU A 203 10.42 6.35 -4.73
C LEU A 203 10.75 7.28 -5.89
N HIS A 204 10.28 8.53 -5.81
CA HIS A 204 10.52 9.56 -6.83
C HIS A 204 12.03 9.77 -7.04
N ASP A 205 12.79 9.94 -5.95
CA ASP A 205 14.25 10.05 -6.00
C ASP A 205 14.93 8.85 -6.65
N ARG A 206 14.47 7.63 -6.34
CA ARG A 206 15.04 6.39 -6.90
C ARG A 206 14.76 6.25 -8.38
N ILE A 207 13.56 6.61 -8.83
CA ILE A 207 13.19 6.62 -10.25
C ILE A 207 14.06 7.64 -11.00
N LEU A 208 14.23 8.86 -10.48
CA LEU A 208 15.07 9.89 -11.10
C LEU A 208 16.53 9.43 -11.26
N LYS A 209 17.08 8.77 -10.25
CA LYS A 209 18.48 8.27 -10.27
C LYS A 209 18.67 7.03 -11.16
N ASN A 210 17.59 6.33 -11.52
CA ASN A 210 17.65 5.05 -12.23
C ASN A 210 16.65 4.98 -13.39
N SER A 211 16.39 6.11 -14.07
CA SER A 211 15.33 6.23 -15.08
C SER A 211 15.47 5.21 -16.20
N GLN A 212 16.69 4.84 -16.58
CA GLN A 212 17.00 3.82 -17.59
C GLN A 212 16.50 2.41 -17.24
N LEU A 213 16.25 2.13 -15.96
CA LEU A 213 15.72 0.83 -15.49
C LEU A 213 14.19 0.80 -15.46
N VAL A 214 13.54 1.96 -15.49
CA VAL A 214 12.08 2.11 -15.38
C VAL A 214 11.47 2.14 -16.77
N LYS A 215 10.73 1.09 -17.12
CA LYS A 215 10.07 0.98 -18.44
C LYS A 215 8.71 1.66 -18.47
N ALA A 216 8.00 1.69 -17.33
CA ALA A 216 6.67 2.26 -17.22
C ALA A 216 6.67 3.78 -17.39
N LYS A 217 5.51 4.33 -17.81
CA LYS A 217 5.30 5.77 -17.84
C LYS A 217 5.21 6.31 -16.41
N VAL A 218 5.94 7.38 -16.11
CA VAL A 218 6.01 7.97 -14.77
C VAL A 218 5.09 9.19 -14.68
N TYR A 219 4.20 9.23 -13.68
CA TYR A 219 3.32 10.37 -13.39
C TYR A 219 3.49 10.79 -11.93
N VAL A 220 4.20 11.88 -11.69
CA VAL A 220 4.51 12.36 -10.34
C VAL A 220 3.30 13.10 -9.75
N TRP A 221 3.03 12.91 -8.46
CA TRP A 221 1.93 13.58 -7.73
C TRP A 221 2.40 14.12 -6.38
N GLY A 222 1.91 15.28 -5.95
CA GLY A 222 2.30 15.94 -4.69
C GLY A 222 1.36 15.67 -3.50
N ASP A 223 0.05 15.60 -3.77
CA ASP A 223 -0.99 15.44 -2.75
C ASP A 223 -2.17 14.57 -3.26
N GLY A 224 -3.14 14.33 -2.39
CA GLY A 224 -4.29 13.48 -2.67
C GLY A 224 -5.24 14.02 -3.75
N GLU A 225 -5.30 15.34 -3.96
CA GLU A 225 -6.06 15.97 -5.05
C GLU A 225 -5.37 15.72 -6.40
N GLU A 226 -4.06 15.96 -6.48
CA GLU A 226 -3.29 15.72 -7.69
C GLU A 226 -3.28 14.22 -8.07
N LEU A 227 -3.12 13.33 -7.09
CA LEU A 227 -3.22 11.89 -7.31
C LEU A 227 -4.60 11.50 -7.86
N ALA A 228 -5.67 12.00 -7.26
CA ALA A 228 -7.03 11.74 -7.70
C ALA A 228 -7.24 12.19 -9.17
N ARG A 229 -6.79 13.40 -9.52
CA ARG A 229 -6.86 13.94 -10.88
C ARG A 229 -6.11 13.07 -11.89
N ILE A 230 -4.86 12.68 -11.60
CA ILE A 230 -4.05 11.85 -12.50
C ILE A 230 -4.71 10.48 -12.71
N LEU A 231 -5.19 9.84 -11.64
CA LEU A 231 -5.89 8.56 -11.74
C LEU A 231 -7.15 8.67 -12.62
N LEU A 232 -7.95 9.73 -12.43
CA LEU A 232 -9.14 9.99 -13.24
C LEU A 232 -8.79 10.13 -14.73
N GLU A 233 -7.75 10.90 -15.07
CA GLU A 233 -7.27 11.06 -16.44
C GLU A 233 -6.83 9.71 -17.05
N LEU A 234 -6.07 8.90 -16.30
CA LEU A 234 -5.58 7.61 -16.77
C LEU A 234 -6.69 6.59 -16.99
N ILE A 235 -7.72 6.60 -16.14
CA ILE A 235 -8.89 5.72 -16.27
C ILE A 235 -9.71 6.12 -17.50
N ASN A 236 -10.00 7.41 -17.68
CA ASN A 236 -10.81 7.91 -18.78
C ASN A 236 -10.15 7.72 -20.16
N ASN A 237 -8.83 7.91 -20.25
CA ASN A 237 -8.11 7.75 -21.51
C ASN A 237 -8.17 6.31 -22.02
N ASN A 238 -8.15 5.33 -21.13
CA ASN A 238 -8.28 3.92 -21.48
C ASN A 238 -9.69 3.60 -22.02
N SER A 239 -10.75 4.20 -21.44
CA SER A 239 -12.12 4.04 -21.94
C SER A 239 -12.37 4.64 -23.32
N ASN A 240 -11.53 5.60 -23.76
CA ASN A 240 -11.64 6.22 -25.08
C ASN A 240 -10.84 5.47 -26.15
N GLU A 241 -9.70 4.88 -25.81
CA GLU A 241 -8.96 3.98 -26.72
C GLU A 241 -9.84 2.79 -27.15
N ASP A 242 -10.68 2.28 -26.25
CA ASP A 242 -11.62 1.18 -26.55
C ASP A 242 -12.81 1.57 -27.44
N LYS A 243 -13.12 2.86 -27.58
CA LYS A 243 -14.22 3.36 -28.44
C LYS A 243 -13.77 3.69 -29.86
N THR A 244 -12.46 3.69 -30.11
CA THR A 244 -11.86 4.15 -31.38
C THR A 244 -11.31 2.97 -32.21
N GLN A 245 -11.54 1.73 -31.78
CA GLN A 245 -11.33 0.48 -32.52
C GLN A 245 -12.67 -0.16 -32.87
#